data_AF-A0A1I4V4S5-F1
#
_entry.id   AF-A0A1I4V4S5-F1
#
_cell.length_a   1.000
_cell.length_b   1.000
_cell.length_c   1.000
_cell.angle_alpha   90.00
_cell.angle_beta   90.00
_cell.angle_gamma   90.00
#
_symmetry.space_group_name_H-M   'P 1'
#
loop_
_entity.id
_entity.type
_entity.pdbx_description
1 polymer ?
#
loop_
_entity_poly.entity_id
_entity_poly.type
_entity_poly.pdbx_seq_one_letter_code
_entity_poly.pdbx_strand_id
1 'polypeptide(L)' 'MGTKGTGTIIARKRGNRKYYYYSRSYRVKVDPNATGKTRGSGKSKVVTQQVYLGTAEDILKLIEEAR' A
#
# COMPACT_ATOMS: atom_id res chain seq x y z
N MET A 1 6.88 -0.71 15.96
CA MET A 1 7.22 -1.11 14.57
C MET A 1 6.06 -1.90 13.99
N GLY A 2 5.28 -1.32 13.06
CA GLY A 2 4.17 -2.03 12.43
C GLY A 2 4.68 -3.17 11.55
N THR A 3 4.14 -4.38 11.72
CA THR A 3 4.38 -5.49 10.81
C THR A 3 4.11 -5.02 9.38
N LYS A 4 5.13 -5.08 8.51
CA LYS A 4 5.00 -4.76 7.08
C LYS A 4 4.06 -5.81 6.47
N GLY A 5 2.75 -5.53 6.48
CA GLY A 5 1.80 -6.32 5.71
C GLY A 5 2.22 -6.31 4.24
N THR A 6 2.09 -7.46 3.58
CA THR A 6 2.29 -7.57 2.13
C THR A 6 1.21 -6.76 1.42
N GLY A 7 1.63 -5.96 0.44
CA GLY A 7 0.73 -5.25 -0.47
C GLY A 7 0.64 -5.94 -1.82
N THR A 8 -0.20 -5.39 -2.69
CA THR A 8 -0.47 -5.93 -4.03
C THR A 8 -0.17 -4.86 -5.08
N ILE A 9 0.38 -5.29 -6.22
CA ILE A 9 0.51 -4.42 -7.40
C ILE A 9 -0.84 -4.36 -8.10
N ILE A 10 -1.36 -3.16 -8.31
CA ILE A 10 -2.61 -2.91 -9.04
C ILE A 10 -2.32 -2.16 -10.34
N ALA A 11 -3.02 -2.51 -11.41
CA ALA A 11 -2.97 -1.80 -12.67
C ALA A 11 -4.13 -0.79 -12.78
N ARG A 12 -3.86 0.41 -13.28
CA ARG A 12 -4.86 1.43 -13.62
C ARG A 12 -4.67 1.89 -15.06
N LYS A 13 -5.76 1.92 -15.82
CA LYS A 13 -5.79 2.45 -17.18
C LYS A 13 -6.16 3.93 -17.14
N ARG A 14 -5.39 4.78 -17.84
CA ARG A 14 -5.72 6.19 -18.07
C ARG A 14 -5.48 6.50 -19.55
N GLY A 15 -6.56 6.63 -20.31
CA GLY A 15 -6.51 6.66 -21.77
C GLY A 15 -5.95 5.35 -22.33
N ASN A 16 -5.01 5.45 -23.26
CA ASN A 16 -4.32 4.27 -23.84
C ASN A 16 -3.11 3.80 -23.02
N ARG A 17 -2.82 4.42 -21.87
CA ARG A 17 -1.68 4.06 -21.02
C ARG A 17 -2.11 3.25 -19.81
N LYS A 18 -1.28 2.27 -19.42
CA LYS A 18 -1.44 1.46 -18.21
C LYS A 18 -0.35 1.83 -17.22
N TYR A 19 -0.78 2.06 -15.98
CA TYR A 19 0.08 2.46 -14.86
C TYR A 19 -0.07 1.49 -13.72
N TYR A 20 0.99 1.32 -12.95
CA TYR A 20 1.06 0.38 -11.85
C TYR A 20 1.22 1.11 -10.52
N TYR A 21 0.60 0.57 -9.48
CA TYR A 21 0.70 1.08 -8.12
C TYR A 21 0.91 -0.08 -7.15
N TYR A 22 1.75 0.11 -6.14
CA TYR A 22 1.77 -0.75 -4.98
C TYR A 22 0.70 -0.27 -3.99
N SER A 23 -0.24 -1.13 -3.64
CA SER A 23 -1.34 -0.82 -2.71
C SER A 23 -1.26 -1.73 -1.49
N ARG A 24 -1.30 -1.15 -0.29
CA ARG A 24 -1.41 -1.90 0.96
C ARG A 24 -2.46 -1.28 1.88
N SER A 25 -3.21 -2.12 2.57
CA SER A 25 -4.21 -1.68 3.54
C SER A 25 -3.90 -2.26 4.92
N TYR A 26 -3.97 -1.42 5.96
CA TYR A 26 -3.71 -1.83 7.33
C TYR A 26 -4.64 -1.11 8.30
N ARG A 27 -4.89 -1.73 9.46
CA ARG A 27 -5.73 -1.15 10.52
C ARG A 27 -4.86 -0.33 11.46
N VAL A 28 -5.23 0.92 11.68
CA VAL A 28 -4.65 1.80 12.71
C VAL A 28 -5.72 2.18 13.71
N LYS A 29 -5.33 2.36 14.96
CA LYS A 29 -6.23 2.90 15.97
C LYS A 29 -6.54 4.36 15.66
N VAL A 30 -7.78 4.77 15.91
CA VAL A 30 -8.20 6.16 15.74
C VAL A 30 -7.60 7.01 16.84
N ASP A 31 -7.63 6.50 18.07
CA ASP A 31 -6.93 7.08 19.22
C ASP A 31 -5.49 6.52 19.27
N PRO A 32 -4.44 7.36 19.15
CA PRO A 32 -3.05 6.95 19.25
C PRO A 32 -2.68 6.32 20.59
N ASN A 33 -3.41 6.64 21.65
CA ASN A 33 -3.15 6.16 23.01
C ASN A 33 -3.88 4.84 23.32
N ALA A 34 -4.78 4.40 22.45
CA ALA A 34 -5.52 3.17 22.63
C ALA A 34 -4.67 1.95 22.24
N THR A 35 -4.37 1.08 23.20
CA THR A 35 -3.59 -0.15 22.99
C THR A 35 -4.48 -1.39 22.83
N GLY A 36 -4.07 -2.31 21.94
CA GLY A 36 -4.69 -3.63 21.80
C GLY A 36 -5.55 -3.82 20.53
N LYS A 37 -5.86 -5.08 20.18
CA LYS A 37 -6.69 -5.46 19.02
C LYS A 37 -7.98 -6.21 19.42
N THR A 38 -8.23 -6.37 20.71
CA THR A 38 -9.36 -7.09 21.29
C THR A 38 -10.63 -6.23 21.31
N ARG A 39 -11.80 -6.87 21.41
CA ARG A 39 -13.10 -6.19 21.53
C ARG A 39 -13.06 -5.26 22.75
N GLY A 40 -13.42 -3.99 22.57
CA GLY A 40 -13.36 -2.95 23.62
C GLY A 40 -12.10 -2.06 23.60
N SER A 41 -11.06 -2.39 22.82
CA SER A 41 -9.80 -1.62 22.75
C SER A 41 -9.87 -0.29 21.97
N GLY A 42 -11.06 0.29 21.79
CA GLY A 42 -11.26 1.52 21.04
C GLY A 42 -11.36 1.35 19.51
N LYS A 43 -11.88 2.39 18.85
CA LYS A 43 -12.17 2.41 17.41
C LYS A 43 -10.89 2.31 16.58
N SER A 44 -10.95 1.54 15.49
CA SER A 44 -9.88 1.42 14.50
C SER A 44 -10.39 1.90 13.14
N LYS A 45 -9.51 2.44 12.31
CA LYS A 45 -9.77 2.74 10.90
C LYS A 45 -8.89 1.91 10.00
N VAL A 46 -9.37 1.59 8.80
CA VAL A 46 -8.56 1.01 7.73
C VAL A 46 -7.92 2.15 6.96
N VAL A 47 -6.60 2.10 6.78
CA VAL A 47 -5.85 3.04 5.97
C VAL A 47 -5.32 2.28 4.75
N THR A 48 -5.58 2.80 3.56
CA THR A 48 -5.02 2.30 2.32
C THR A 48 -3.93 3.26 1.86
N GLN A 49 -2.73 2.74 1.69
CA GLN A 49 -1.60 3.45 1.11
C GLN A 49 -1.39 2.97 -0.32
N GLN A 50 -1.26 3.92 -1.24
CA GLN A 50 -0.92 3.65 -2.64
C GLN A 50 0.37 4.38 -3.00
N VAL A 51 1.29 3.66 -3.63
CA VAL A 51 2.56 4.19 -4.13
C VAL A 51 2.57 3.98 -5.65
N TYR A 52 2.80 5.05 -6.40
CA TYR A 52 2.92 4.99 -7.86
C TYR A 52 4.23 4.28 -8.25
N LEU A 53 4.14 3.31 -9.15
CA LEU A 53 5.28 2.51 -9.62
C LEU A 53 5.72 2.86 -11.05
N GLY A 54 4.95 3.67 -11.79
CA GLY A 54 5.24 3.95 -13.19
C GLY A 54 4.47 3.07 -14.18
N THR A 55 4.95 3.01 -15.41
CA THR A 55 4.51 2.06 -16.44
C THR A 55 5.26 0.73 -16.32
N ALA A 56 4.97 -0.22 -17.21
CA ALA A 56 5.70 -1.49 -17.24
C ALA A 56 7.18 -1.27 -17.64
N GLU A 57 7.41 -0.34 -18.56
CA GLU A 57 8.75 0.05 -19.03
C GLU A 57 9.56 0.70 -17.91
N ASP A 58 8.95 1.60 -17.13
CA ASP A 58 9.60 2.21 -15.96
C ASP A 58 10.05 1.14 -14.95
N ILE A 59 9.16 0.18 -14.65
CA ILE A 59 9.45 -0.91 -13.71
C ILE A 59 10.56 -1.82 -14.25
N LEU A 60 10.50 -2.20 -15.54
CA LEU A 60 11.52 -3.04 -16.16
C LEU A 60 12.89 -2.37 -16.10
N LYS A 61 12.96 -1.09 -16.48
CA LYS A 61 14.19 -0.30 -16.44
C LYS A 61 14.80 -0.29 -15.04
N LEU A 62 13.99 -0.04 -14.01
CA LEU A 62 14.46 -0.06 -12.61
C LEU A 62 14.99 -1.44 -12.19
N ILE A 63 14.37 -2.53 -12.65
CA ILE A 63 14.81 -3.90 -12.36
C ILE A 63 16.12 -4.21 -13.08
N GLU A 64 16.30 -3.75 -14.31
CA GLU A 64 17.51 -3.93 -15.10
C GLU A 64 18.68 -3.11 -14.54
N GLU A 65 18.45 -1.86 -14.14
CA GLU A 65 19.46 -1.00 -13.51
C GLU A 65 19.91 -1.49 -12.12
N ALA A 66 19.05 -2.24 -11.43
CA ALA A 66 19.35 -2.80 -10.12
C ALA A 66 20.11 -4.15 -10.16
N ARG A 67 20.32 -4.71 -11.36
CA ARG A 67 21.13 -5.93 -11.57
C ARG A 67 22.59 -5.59 -11.74
#